data_AF-X1TN73-F1
#
_entry.id   AF-X1TN73-F1
#
_cell.length_a   1.000
_cell.length_b   1.000
_cell.length_c   1.000
_cell.angle_alpha   90.00
_cell.angle_beta   90.00
_cell.angle_gamma   90.00
#
_symmetry.space_group_name_H-M   'P 1'
#
loop_
_entity.id
_entity.type
_entity.pdbx_description
1 polymer ?
#
loop_
_entity_poly.entity_id
_entity_poly.type
_entity_poly.pdbx_seq_one_letter_code
_entity_poly.pdbx_strand_id
1 'polypeptide(L)'
;MRESGKIELLRDKWGVPHVFADTDAGAMYGLGYAAAEDRAFGMYYNLRIIQGRLAELIGDQKVGANRRLPQGKNSAVRNDVKMRTIGYYRAAQKVAQNLDSESRTLLEAYSDGVNDYIDN
;
A
#
# COMPACT_ATOMS: atom_id res chain seq x y z
N MET A 1 -11.44 -8.57 14.64
CA MET A 1 -10.67 -8.22 15.85
C MET A 1 -10.31 -9.41 16.76
N ARG A 2 -10.78 -10.67 16.55
CA ARG A 2 -10.49 -11.79 17.47
C ARG A 2 -9.19 -12.57 17.22
N GLU A 3 -8.48 -12.36 16.11
CA GLU A 3 -7.22 -13.07 15.81
C GLU A 3 -5.94 -12.24 16.04
N SER A 4 -6.06 -10.91 16.12
CA SER A 4 -4.90 -10.00 16.21
C SER A 4 -4.39 -9.78 17.64
N GLY A 5 -5.12 -10.25 18.67
CA GLY A 5 -4.73 -10.07 20.07
C GLY A 5 -4.71 -8.59 20.52
N LYS A 6 -4.04 -8.31 21.64
CA LYS A 6 -3.80 -6.94 22.10
C LYS A 6 -2.65 -6.33 21.29
N ILE A 7 -2.82 -5.09 20.83
CA ILE A 7 -1.83 -4.37 20.04
C ILE A 7 -1.53 -3.04 20.73
N GLU A 8 -0.24 -2.72 20.88
CA GLU A 8 0.24 -1.45 21.39
C GLU A 8 1.19 -0.83 20.36
N LEU A 9 0.90 0.42 19.97
CA LEU A 9 1.71 1.18 19.01
C LEU A 9 2.23 2.41 19.73
N LEU A 10 3.56 2.49 19.87
CA LEU A 10 4.26 3.61 20.48
C LEU A 10 5.12 4.29 19.41
N ARG A 11 5.17 5.62 19.40
CA ARG A 11 6.10 6.37 18.54
C ARG A 11 7.20 6.99 19.38
N ASP A 12 8.43 6.89 18.91
CA ASP A 12 9.56 7.58 19.52
C ASP A 12 9.55 9.09 19.21
N LYS A 13 10.55 9.82 19.72
CA LYS A 13 10.66 11.28 19.50
C LYS A 13 10.86 11.70 18.04
N TRP A 14 11.21 10.77 17.15
CA TRP A 14 11.36 11.00 15.71
C TRP A 14 10.15 10.51 14.92
N GLY A 15 9.12 10.01 15.61
CA GLY A 15 7.94 9.44 15.00
C GLY A 15 8.15 8.01 14.49
N VAL A 16 9.21 7.29 14.85
CA VAL A 16 9.40 5.90 14.44
C VAL A 16 8.40 5.01 15.20
N PRO A 17 7.55 4.21 14.53
CA PRO A 17 6.59 3.35 15.20
C PRO A 17 7.25 2.07 15.73
N HIS A 18 6.95 1.74 16.98
CA HIS A 18 7.25 0.49 17.65
C HIS A 18 5.93 -0.23 17.93
N VAL A 19 5.73 -1.39 17.29
CA VAL A 19 4.51 -2.18 17.40
C VAL A 19 4.77 -3.39 18.28
N PHE A 20 3.97 -3.55 19.33
CA PHE A 20 3.97 -4.70 20.22
C PHE A 20 2.64 -5.43 20.10
N ALA A 21 2.68 -6.75 19.94
CA ALA A 21 1.50 -7.59 19.84
C ALA A 21 1.78 -9.00 20.36
N ASP A 22 0.72 -9.67 20.81
CA ASP A 22 0.79 -11.07 21.28
C ASP A 22 0.89 -12.09 20.13
N THR A 23 0.59 -11.66 18.90
CA THR A 23 0.60 -12.50 17.70
C THR A 23 1.26 -11.78 16.52
N ASP A 24 1.82 -12.56 15.59
CA ASP A 24 2.42 -12.02 14.35
C ASP A 24 1.38 -11.27 13.51
N ALA A 25 0.13 -11.76 13.47
CA ALA A 25 -0.97 -11.07 12.82
C ALA A 25 -1.27 -9.70 13.46
N GLY A 26 -1.22 -9.61 14.79
CA GLY A 26 -1.34 -8.33 15.51
C GLY A 26 -0.19 -7.37 15.20
N ALA A 27 1.04 -7.87 15.14
CA ALA A 27 2.20 -7.07 14.77
C ALA A 27 2.09 -6.53 13.34
N MET A 28 1.63 -7.37 12.39
CA MET A 28 1.40 -6.99 11.01
C MET A 28 0.28 -5.96 10.86
N TYR A 29 -0.82 -6.14 11.60
CA TYR A 29 -1.90 -5.14 11.67
C TYR A 29 -1.40 -3.80 12.17
N GLY A 30 -0.70 -3.76 13.32
CA GLY A 30 -0.17 -2.50 13.86
C GLY A 30 0.84 -1.84 12.93
N LEU A 31 1.66 -2.63 12.23
CA LEU A 31 2.57 -2.14 11.20
C LEU A 31 1.81 -1.50 10.03
N GLY A 32 0.72 -2.13 9.58
CA GLY A 32 -0.16 -1.60 8.54
C GLY A 32 -0.83 -0.29 8.94
N TYR A 33 -1.31 -0.19 10.18
CA TYR A 33 -1.91 1.03 10.72
C TYR A 33 -0.89 2.17 10.79
N ALA A 34 0.29 1.95 11.39
CA ALA A 34 1.36 2.93 11.45
C ALA A 34 1.83 3.38 10.06
N ALA A 35 1.87 2.43 9.12
CA ALA A 35 2.20 2.68 7.73
C ALA A 35 1.19 3.61 7.06
N ALA A 36 -0.10 3.37 7.23
CA ALA A 36 -1.13 4.23 6.65
C ALA A 36 -1.08 5.63 7.29
N GLU A 37 -0.87 5.73 8.60
CA GLU A 37 -0.74 6.99 9.31
C GLU A 37 0.30 7.93 8.67
N ASP A 38 1.48 7.41 8.33
CA ASP A 38 2.56 8.22 7.77
C ASP A 38 2.42 8.46 6.26
N ARG A 39 1.80 7.54 5.52
CA ARG A 39 1.97 7.45 4.05
C ARG A 39 0.75 6.95 3.28
N ALA A 40 -0.47 7.07 3.85
CA ALA A 40 -1.73 6.66 3.21
C ALA A 40 -1.85 7.14 1.77
N PHE A 41 -1.66 8.45 1.53
CA PHE A 41 -1.73 9.02 0.17
C PHE A 41 -0.73 8.35 -0.78
N GLY A 42 0.53 8.20 -0.34
CA GLY A 42 1.58 7.59 -1.16
C GLY A 42 1.29 6.11 -1.47
N MET A 43 0.77 5.36 -0.50
CA MET A 43 0.37 3.96 -0.69
C MET A 43 -0.76 3.85 -1.72
N TYR A 44 -1.83 4.64 -1.55
CA TYR A 44 -2.94 4.67 -2.48
C TYR A 44 -2.53 5.10 -3.89
N TYR A 45 -1.72 6.16 -4.00
CA TYR A 45 -1.21 6.67 -5.27
C TYR A 45 -0.37 5.62 -6.01
N ASN A 46 0.56 4.95 -5.31
CA ASN A 46 1.38 3.89 -5.91
C ASN A 46 0.56 2.66 -6.29
N LEU A 47 -0.45 2.29 -5.50
CA LEU A 47 -1.37 1.21 -5.85
C LEU A 47 -2.09 1.51 -7.17
N ARG A 48 -2.57 2.75 -7.37
CA ARG A 48 -3.20 3.17 -8.64
C ARG A 48 -2.22 3.14 -9.81
N ILE A 49 -0.96 3.51 -9.61
CA ILE A 49 0.09 3.34 -10.64
C ILE A 49 0.21 1.88 -11.03
N ILE A 50 0.44 0.98 -10.08
CA ILE A 50 0.69 -0.45 -10.37
C ILE A 50 -0.53 -1.14 -10.98
N GLN A 51 -1.74 -0.74 -10.59
CA GLN A 51 -2.99 -1.18 -11.21
C GLN A 51 -3.17 -0.66 -12.65
N GLY A 52 -2.41 0.35 -13.05
CA GLY A 52 -2.63 1.11 -14.28
C GLY A 52 -3.99 1.82 -14.25
N ARG A 53 -4.25 2.54 -13.16
CA ARG A 53 -5.47 3.32 -12.89
C ARG A 53 -5.14 4.73 -12.41
N LEU A 54 -3.94 5.23 -12.71
CA LEU A 54 -3.51 6.56 -12.28
C LEU A 54 -4.36 7.66 -12.92
N ALA A 55 -4.77 7.49 -14.18
CA ALA A 55 -5.59 8.49 -14.87
C ALA A 55 -6.98 8.68 -14.23
N GLU A 56 -7.48 7.71 -13.46
CA GLU A 56 -8.72 7.87 -12.68
C GLU A 56 -8.57 8.89 -11.54
N LEU A 57 -7.35 9.05 -11.02
CA LEU A 57 -7.07 9.95 -9.91
C LEU A 57 -6.76 11.37 -10.37
N ILE A 58 -6.04 11.52 -11.49
CA ILE A 58 -5.47 12.82 -11.90
C ILE A 58 -5.85 13.25 -13.33
N GLY A 59 -6.63 12.45 -14.07
CA GLY A 59 -6.87 12.66 -15.49
C GLY A 59 -5.64 12.37 -16.36
N ASP A 60 -5.68 12.75 -17.65
CA ASP A 60 -4.56 12.54 -18.57
C ASP A 60 -3.47 13.64 -18.43
N GLN A 61 -2.87 13.72 -17.25
CA GLN A 61 -1.80 14.68 -16.94
C GLN A 61 -0.41 14.11 -17.21
N LYS A 62 0.59 14.98 -17.43
CA LYS A 62 1.99 14.53 -17.48
C LYS A 62 2.47 14.12 -16.08
N VAL A 63 3.15 12.98 -16.01
CA VAL A 63 3.66 12.36 -14.77
C VAL A 63 5.15 12.04 -14.87
N GLY A 64 5.79 11.81 -13.71
CA GLY A 64 7.23 11.54 -13.63
C GLY A 64 8.08 12.79 -13.75
N ALA A 65 7.55 13.93 -13.31
CA ALA A 65 8.31 15.17 -13.21
C ALA A 65 9.42 15.01 -12.17
N ASN A 66 10.62 15.50 -12.49
CA ASN A 66 11.73 15.56 -11.56
C ASN A 66 12.63 16.75 -11.90
N ARG A 67 13.70 16.98 -11.12
CA ARG A 67 14.62 18.10 -11.33
C ARG A 67 15.21 18.19 -12.75
N ARG A 68 15.38 17.06 -13.45
CA ARG A 68 15.91 17.00 -14.83
C ARG A 68 14.82 17.07 -15.90
N LEU A 69 13.60 16.66 -15.57
CA LEU A 69 12.44 16.67 -16.48
C LEU A 69 11.25 17.30 -15.76
N PRO A 70 11.22 18.63 -15.59
CA PRO A 70 10.19 19.31 -14.80
C PRO A 70 8.80 19.19 -15.41
N GLN A 71 8.71 18.95 -16.72
CA GLN A 71 7.46 18.82 -17.46
C GLN A 71 6.85 17.41 -17.38
N GLY A 72 7.52 16.45 -16.74
CA GLY A 72 7.10 15.04 -16.71
C GLY A 72 7.58 14.24 -17.92
N LYS A 73 7.65 12.92 -17.75
CA LYS A 73 8.17 11.98 -18.74
C LYS A 73 7.09 11.58 -19.74
N ASN A 74 5.92 11.17 -19.25
CA ASN A 74 4.81 10.59 -20.03
C ASN A 74 3.46 11.06 -19.46
N SER A 75 2.34 10.80 -20.13
CA SER A 75 0.99 11.04 -19.57
C SER A 75 0.54 9.92 -18.63
N ALA A 76 -0.46 10.19 -17.77
CA ALA A 76 -1.05 9.21 -16.87
C ALA A 76 -1.70 8.05 -17.65
N VAL A 77 -2.40 8.33 -18.76
CA VAL A 77 -2.97 7.28 -19.62
C VAL A 77 -1.86 6.39 -20.21
N ARG A 78 -0.75 6.99 -20.66
CA ARG A 78 0.42 6.22 -21.14
C ARG A 78 1.04 5.38 -20.02
N ASN A 79 1.06 5.88 -18.79
CA ASN A 79 1.52 5.13 -17.63
C ASN A 79 0.61 3.92 -17.38
N ASP A 80 -0.70 4.12 -17.41
CA ASP A 80 -1.70 3.07 -17.20
C ASP A 80 -1.58 1.95 -18.22
N VAL A 81 -1.48 2.31 -19.51
CA VAL A 81 -1.23 1.33 -20.58
C VAL A 81 0.05 0.55 -20.30
N LYS A 82 1.15 1.24 -19.96
CA LYS A 82 2.43 0.59 -19.66
C LYS A 82 2.30 -0.40 -18.49
N MET A 83 1.68 -0.01 -17.39
CA MET A 83 1.57 -0.86 -16.20
C MET A 83 0.67 -2.07 -16.44
N ARG A 84 -0.41 -1.92 -17.21
CA ARG A 84 -1.27 -3.03 -17.65
C ARG A 84 -0.55 -3.99 -18.60
N THR A 85 0.29 -3.45 -19.50
CA THR A 85 1.13 -4.25 -20.41
C THR A 85 2.16 -5.06 -19.63
N ILE A 86 2.86 -4.45 -18.67
CA ILE A 86 3.80 -5.18 -17.80
C ILE A 86 3.04 -6.21 -16.95
N GLY A 87 1.85 -5.86 -16.46
CA GLY A 87 0.93 -6.81 -15.85
C GLY A 87 1.22 -7.14 -14.38
N TYR A 88 1.98 -6.31 -13.66
CA TYR A 88 2.31 -6.54 -12.25
C TYR A 88 1.08 -6.79 -11.37
N TYR A 89 0.03 -6.00 -11.52
CA TYR A 89 -1.18 -6.18 -10.73
C TYR A 89 -1.88 -7.53 -11.01
N ARG A 90 -1.93 -7.96 -12.28
CA ARG A 90 -2.48 -9.28 -12.65
C ARG A 90 -1.62 -10.42 -12.09
N ALA A 91 -0.30 -10.27 -12.10
CA ALA A 91 0.61 -11.24 -11.50
C ALA A 91 0.41 -11.32 -9.98
N ALA A 92 0.33 -10.17 -9.30
CA ALA A 92 0.09 -10.09 -7.86
C ALA A 92 -1.24 -10.75 -7.46
N GLN A 93 -2.32 -10.54 -8.21
CA GLN A 93 -3.60 -11.22 -7.97
C GLN A 93 -3.48 -12.75 -8.06
N LYS A 94 -2.75 -13.26 -9.06
CA LYS A 94 -2.50 -14.70 -9.19
C LYS A 94 -1.64 -15.25 -8.05
N VAL A 95 -0.59 -14.52 -7.65
CA VAL A 95 0.25 -14.90 -6.51
C VAL A 95 -0.58 -14.94 -5.24
N ALA A 96 -1.36 -13.88 -4.98
CA ALA A 96 -2.22 -13.80 -3.81
C ALA A 96 -3.15 -15.01 -3.72
N GLN A 97 -3.77 -15.45 -4.81
CA GLN A 97 -4.64 -16.64 -4.85
C GLN A 97 -3.93 -17.95 -4.47
N ASN A 98 -2.61 -18.02 -4.63
CA ASN A 98 -1.80 -19.22 -4.40
C ASN A 98 -0.87 -19.09 -3.18
N LEU A 99 -1.05 -18.07 -2.34
CA LEU A 99 -0.34 -17.98 -1.06
C LEU A 99 -0.77 -19.12 -0.13
N ASP A 100 0.19 -19.61 0.65
CA ASP A 100 -0.11 -20.45 1.80
C ASP A 100 -0.93 -19.68 2.84
N SER A 101 -1.58 -20.41 3.74
CA SER A 101 -2.48 -19.83 4.73
C SER A 101 -1.79 -18.85 5.67
N GLU A 102 -0.54 -19.12 6.06
CA GLU A 102 0.19 -18.28 7.02
C GLU A 102 0.55 -16.93 6.38
N SER A 103 1.19 -16.95 5.21
CA SER A 103 1.53 -15.75 4.45
C SER A 103 0.29 -14.90 4.14
N ARG A 104 -0.82 -15.55 3.76
CA ARG A 104 -2.09 -14.88 3.50
C ARG A 104 -2.59 -14.16 4.73
N THR A 105 -2.68 -14.84 5.88
CA THR A 105 -3.17 -14.26 7.13
C THR A 105 -2.37 -13.03 7.54
N LEU A 106 -1.04 -13.09 7.45
CA LEU A 106 -0.18 -11.95 7.82
C LEU A 106 -0.35 -10.74 6.88
N LEU A 107 -0.48 -10.96 5.57
CA LEU A 107 -0.68 -9.89 4.60
C LEU A 107 -2.09 -9.28 4.66
N GLU A 108 -3.09 -10.11 4.95
CA GLU A 108 -4.47 -9.66 5.20
C GLU A 108 -4.51 -8.81 6.47
N ALA A 109 -3.89 -9.25 7.58
CA ALA A 109 -3.82 -8.47 8.80
C ALA A 109 -3.14 -7.10 8.60
N TYR A 110 -2.05 -7.03 7.84
CA TYR A 110 -1.44 -5.76 7.46
C TYR A 110 -2.40 -4.86 6.65
N SER A 111 -3.11 -5.45 5.69
CA SER A 111 -4.07 -4.72 4.86
C SER A 111 -5.24 -4.20 5.69
N ASP A 112 -5.71 -4.98 6.66
CA ASP A 112 -6.75 -4.57 7.60
C ASP A 112 -6.30 -3.37 8.44
N GLY A 113 -5.06 -3.38 8.97
CA GLY A 113 -4.52 -2.24 9.70
C GLY A 113 -4.42 -0.97 8.86
N VAL A 114 -4.06 -1.10 7.58
CA VAL A 114 -4.05 0.03 6.62
C VAL A 114 -5.46 0.58 6.41
N ASN A 115 -6.44 -0.31 6.19
CA ASN A 115 -7.82 0.08 5.91
C ASN A 115 -8.47 0.72 7.13
N ASP A 116 -8.23 0.18 8.33
CA ASP A 116 -8.78 0.72 9.57
C ASP A 116 -8.30 2.15 9.86
N TYR A 117 -7.08 2.53 9.47
CA TYR A 117 -6.65 3.93 9.54
C TYR A 117 -7.35 4.81 8.50
N ILE A 118 -7.66 4.29 7.31
CA ILE A 118 -8.30 5.07 6.24
C ILE A 118 -9.78 5.34 6.53
N ASP A 119 -10.46 4.39 7.17
CA ASP A 119 -11.90 4.44 7.42
C ASP A 119 -12.29 5.25 8.67
N ASN A 120 -11.33 5.60 9.54
CA ASN A 120 -11.55 6.37 10.79
C ASN A 120 -10.85 7.74 10.74
#